data_AF-A0A956W074-F1
#
_entry.id   AF-A0A956W074-F1
#
_cell.length_a   1.000
_cell.length_b   1.000
_cell.length_c   1.000
_cell.angle_alpha   90.00
_cell.angle_beta   90.00
_cell.angle_gamma   90.00
#
_symmetry.space_group_name_H-M   'P 1'
#
loop_
_entity.id
_entity.type
_entity.pdbx_description
1 polymer ?
#
loop_
_entity_poly.entity_id
_entity_poly.type
_entity_poly.pdbx_seq_one_letter_code
_entity_poly.pdbx_strand_id
1 'polypeptide(L)'
;PHPSHVILLTADAFGVMPPVARLSTAQALYHFLSGYTSKLAGTEVGLTEPEATFSSCYGAPFMALNPTVYADLLAERLDATGAEVWLINTGWVGGGYGIGERIAIKETRKMVRAVLNGTLDGVEMRHDPVFGFDVPTSCPGVDSHLLNPREMWPDKAAYDEVYTNLADKFSKNFEQFRPLVTQAVTEAGP
;
A
#
# COMPACT_ATOMS: atom_id res chain seq x y z
N PRO A 1 22.42 -7.55 -12.55
CA PRO A 1 21.63 -8.08 -11.41
C PRO A 1 20.14 -7.69 -11.55
N HIS A 2 19.25 -8.65 -11.29
CA HIS A 2 17.80 -8.40 -11.23
C HIS A 2 17.40 -7.91 -9.84
N PRO A 3 16.32 -7.11 -9.70
CA PRO A 3 15.80 -6.73 -8.39
C PRO A 3 15.35 -7.96 -7.60
N SER A 4 15.73 -8.04 -6.31
CA SER A 4 15.21 -9.04 -5.37
C SER A 4 13.97 -8.56 -4.60
N HIS A 5 13.74 -7.24 -4.58
CA HIS A 5 12.58 -6.63 -3.95
C HIS A 5 11.99 -5.54 -4.84
N VAL A 6 10.66 -5.40 -4.79
CA VAL A 6 9.90 -4.29 -5.38
C VAL A 6 9.14 -3.61 -4.25
N ILE A 7 9.27 -2.28 -4.14
CA ILE A 7 8.59 -1.50 -3.11
C ILE A 7 7.58 -0.57 -3.78
N LEU A 8 6.31 -0.76 -3.45
CA LEU A 8 5.21 0.13 -3.81
C LEU A 8 5.06 1.18 -2.70
N LEU A 9 5.25 2.45 -3.05
CA LEU A 9 5.09 3.54 -2.09
C LEU A 9 3.68 4.12 -2.20
N THR A 10 2.99 4.22 -1.08
CA THR A 10 1.73 4.96 -0.97
C THR A 10 1.89 6.09 0.04
N ALA A 11 1.29 7.24 -0.23
CA ALA A 11 1.15 8.29 0.77
C ALA A 11 -0.31 8.32 1.21
N ASP A 12 -0.68 7.43 2.14
CA ASP A 12 -2.03 7.35 2.66
C ASP A 12 -2.26 8.50 3.65
N ALA A 13 -3.08 9.48 3.27
CA ALA A 13 -3.44 10.61 4.12
C ALA A 13 -4.68 10.33 5.00
N PHE A 14 -5.33 9.17 4.83
CA PHE A 14 -6.39 8.69 5.70
C PHE A 14 -5.84 8.03 6.96
N GLY A 15 -4.59 7.53 6.92
CA GLY A 15 -3.87 7.05 8.10
C GLY A 15 -4.28 5.65 8.55
N VAL A 16 -4.70 4.81 7.60
CA VAL A 16 -5.23 3.46 7.84
C VAL A 16 -4.37 2.35 7.23
N MET A 17 -3.56 2.65 6.20
CA MET A 17 -2.66 1.68 5.59
C MET A 17 -1.52 1.30 6.56
N PRO A 18 -1.14 0.00 6.64
CA PRO A 18 0.00 -0.42 7.44
C PRO A 18 1.30 0.27 6.97
N PRO A 19 2.24 0.60 7.88
CA PRO A 19 3.49 1.24 7.51
C PRO A 19 4.34 0.42 6.54
N VAL A 20 4.27 -0.90 6.67
CA VAL A 20 4.92 -1.88 5.80
C VAL A 20 4.04 -3.13 5.74
N ALA A 21 3.89 -3.70 4.56
CA ALA A 21 3.19 -4.95 4.34
C ALA A 21 3.88 -5.73 3.21
N ARG A 22 3.94 -7.06 3.35
CA ARG A 22 4.33 -7.97 2.28
C ARG A 22 3.10 -8.32 1.45
N LEU A 23 3.27 -8.32 0.13
CA LEU A 23 2.22 -8.64 -0.82
C LEU A 23 2.51 -9.96 -1.51
N SER A 24 1.47 -10.78 -1.71
CA SER A 24 1.50 -11.83 -2.72
C SER A 24 1.62 -11.22 -4.13
N THR A 25 2.00 -12.02 -5.14
CA THR A 25 2.05 -11.55 -6.53
C THR A 25 0.71 -11.00 -6.99
N ALA A 26 -0.40 -11.65 -6.63
CA ALA A 26 -1.74 -11.17 -7.02
C ALA A 26 -2.07 -9.81 -6.37
N GLN A 27 -1.76 -9.64 -5.08
CA GLN A 27 -1.91 -8.34 -4.38
C GLN A 27 -0.99 -7.28 -4.99
N ALA A 28 0.25 -7.63 -5.32
CA ALA A 28 1.19 -6.71 -5.96
C ALA A 28 0.62 -6.16 -7.28
N LEU A 29 0.06 -7.02 -8.13
CA LEU A 29 -0.57 -6.61 -9.38
C LEU A 29 -1.84 -5.78 -9.15
N TYR A 30 -2.69 -6.16 -8.18
CA TYR A 30 -3.87 -5.39 -7.80
C TYR A 30 -3.50 -3.97 -7.37
N HIS A 31 -2.51 -3.83 -6.48
CA HIS A 31 -2.04 -2.55 -5.97
C HIS A 31 -1.26 -1.75 -7.01
N PHE A 32 -0.51 -2.41 -7.91
CA PHE A 32 0.17 -1.76 -9.01
C PHE A 32 -0.81 -1.14 -10.01
N LEU A 33 -1.86 -1.88 -10.40
CA LEU A 33 -2.92 -1.36 -11.27
C LEU A 33 -3.76 -0.28 -10.60
N SER A 34 -4.04 -0.43 -9.30
CA SER A 34 -4.74 0.58 -8.51
C SER A 34 -3.93 1.86 -8.38
N GLY A 35 -2.62 1.74 -8.09
CA GLY A 35 -1.71 2.88 -7.97
C GLY A 35 -2.16 3.91 -6.94
N TYR A 36 -2.63 3.43 -5.79
CA TYR A 36 -3.23 4.27 -4.76
C TYR A 36 -2.21 5.15 -4.05
N THR A 37 -2.54 6.43 -3.96
CA THR A 37 -1.91 7.45 -3.13
C THR A 37 -2.96 8.47 -2.70
N SER A 38 -2.62 9.44 -1.85
CA SER A 38 -3.53 10.55 -1.51
C SER A 38 -3.01 11.87 -2.07
N LYS A 39 -3.95 12.70 -2.53
CA LYS A 39 -3.70 14.14 -2.71
C LYS A 39 -3.90 14.85 -1.38
N LEU A 40 -2.99 15.77 -1.07
CA LEU A 40 -2.99 16.50 0.19
C LEU A 40 -3.67 17.85 0.06
N ALA A 41 -4.45 18.21 1.07
CA ALA A 41 -5.01 19.54 1.17
C ALA A 41 -3.89 20.60 1.05
N GLY A 42 -4.06 21.56 0.14
CA GLY A 42 -3.08 22.62 -0.12
C GLY A 42 -2.02 22.34 -1.20
N THR A 43 -1.95 21.14 -1.79
CA THR A 43 -1.07 20.88 -2.96
C THR A 43 -1.76 21.07 -4.31
N GLU A 44 -3.11 21.13 -4.32
CA GLU A 44 -3.92 21.44 -5.50
C GLU A 44 -4.95 22.54 -5.15
N VAL A 45 -5.22 23.42 -6.11
CA VAL A 45 -6.15 24.55 -5.92
C VAL A 45 -7.56 24.00 -5.65
N GLY A 46 -8.10 24.32 -4.47
CA GLY A 46 -9.47 23.94 -4.07
C GLY A 46 -9.59 22.68 -3.22
N LEU A 47 -8.48 21.99 -2.90
CA LEU A 47 -8.53 20.79 -2.06
C LEU A 47 -8.41 21.14 -0.57
N THR A 48 -9.49 20.95 0.18
CA THR A 48 -9.57 21.24 1.63
C THR A 48 -9.41 19.99 2.51
N GLU A 49 -9.67 18.81 1.97
CA GLU A 49 -9.57 17.51 2.67
C GLU A 49 -8.77 16.52 1.83
N PRO A 50 -8.12 15.50 2.42
CA PRO A 50 -7.43 14.48 1.67
C PRO A 50 -8.34 13.74 0.70
N GLU A 51 -7.86 13.51 -0.52
CA GLU A 51 -8.58 12.76 -1.53
C GLU A 51 -7.79 11.53 -1.96
N ALA A 52 -8.44 10.37 -1.96
CA ALA A 52 -7.89 9.15 -2.51
C ALA A 52 -7.68 9.31 -4.03
N THR A 53 -6.46 9.09 -4.49
CA THR A 53 -6.09 9.15 -5.92
C THR A 53 -5.56 7.81 -6.37
N PHE A 54 -6.11 7.32 -7.48
CA PHE A 54 -5.71 6.06 -8.11
C PHE A 54 -5.01 6.39 -9.43
N SER A 55 -3.68 6.25 -9.45
CA SER A 55 -2.83 6.53 -10.60
C SER A 55 -2.16 5.24 -11.04
N SER A 56 -2.79 4.51 -11.97
CA SER A 56 -2.35 3.20 -12.42
C SER A 56 -0.85 3.15 -12.69
N CYS A 57 -0.23 2.04 -12.29
CA CYS A 57 1.21 1.81 -12.37
C CYS A 57 2.04 2.87 -11.59
N TYR A 58 1.41 3.57 -10.64
CA TYR A 58 1.97 4.72 -9.92
C TYR A 58 2.43 5.88 -10.82
N GLY A 59 1.90 5.95 -12.05
CA GLY A 59 2.42 6.87 -13.07
C GLY A 59 1.50 7.04 -14.28
N ALA A 60 0.18 6.95 -14.10
CA ALA A 60 -0.81 6.96 -15.17
C ALA A 60 -0.60 8.05 -16.23
N PRO A 61 -0.24 9.32 -15.90
CA PRO A 61 -0.01 10.36 -16.90
C PRO A 61 1.12 10.07 -17.90
N PHE A 62 1.99 9.12 -17.62
CA PHE A 62 3.15 8.77 -18.44
C PHE A 62 3.00 7.42 -19.16
N MET A 63 1.88 6.72 -18.96
CA MET A 63 1.64 5.40 -19.55
C MET A 63 1.14 5.55 -20.98
N ALA A 64 1.87 4.98 -21.94
CA ALA A 64 1.52 5.03 -23.37
C ALA A 64 0.59 3.89 -23.80
N LEU A 65 0.58 2.79 -23.04
CA LEU A 65 -0.25 1.61 -23.28
C LEU A 65 -1.29 1.45 -22.18
N ASN A 66 -2.19 0.48 -22.34
CA ASN A 66 -3.12 0.11 -21.27
C ASN A 66 -2.32 -0.34 -20.03
N PRO A 67 -2.70 0.08 -18.80
CA PRO A 67 -2.07 -0.35 -17.56
C PRO A 67 -1.84 -1.87 -17.43
N THR A 68 -2.73 -2.70 -17.98
CA THR A 68 -2.60 -4.17 -17.89
C THR A 68 -1.38 -4.70 -18.63
N VAL A 69 -0.93 -4.05 -19.70
CA VAL A 69 0.32 -4.43 -20.39
C VAL A 69 1.52 -4.31 -19.44
N TYR A 70 1.57 -3.25 -18.64
CA TYR A 70 2.64 -3.05 -17.68
C TYR A 70 2.52 -4.00 -16.48
N ALA A 71 1.29 -4.34 -16.08
CA ALA A 71 1.05 -5.32 -15.03
C ALA A 71 1.48 -6.73 -15.46
N ASP A 72 1.18 -7.15 -16.69
CA ASP A 72 1.62 -8.43 -17.24
C ASP A 72 3.14 -8.52 -17.30
N LEU A 73 3.80 -7.45 -17.76
CA LEU A 73 5.27 -7.35 -17.74
C LEU A 73 5.83 -7.41 -16.32
N LEU A 74 5.16 -6.81 -15.33
CA LEU A 74 5.58 -6.93 -13.93
C LEU A 74 5.42 -8.38 -13.45
N ALA A 75 4.29 -9.02 -13.74
CA ALA A 75 4.02 -10.42 -13.37
C ALA A 75 5.10 -11.37 -13.90
N GLU A 76 5.40 -11.28 -15.20
CA GLU A 76 6.45 -12.10 -15.85
C GLU A 76 7.81 -11.93 -15.16
N ARG A 77 8.15 -10.71 -14.72
CA ARG A 77 9.41 -10.43 -14.04
C ARG A 77 9.44 -10.97 -12.62
N LEU A 78 8.34 -10.82 -11.87
CA LEU A 78 8.22 -11.36 -10.52
C LEU A 78 8.31 -12.89 -10.55
N ASP A 79 7.64 -13.55 -11.49
CA ASP A 79 7.68 -15.01 -11.64
C ASP A 79 9.07 -15.50 -12.03
N ALA A 80 9.77 -14.77 -12.91
CA ALA A 80 11.11 -15.14 -13.36
C ALA A 80 12.20 -14.94 -12.29
N THR A 81 12.06 -13.95 -11.40
CA THR A 81 13.11 -13.59 -10.43
C THR A 81 12.80 -14.04 -9.01
N GLY A 82 11.55 -14.34 -8.68
CA GLY A 82 11.10 -14.57 -7.31
C GLY A 82 11.21 -13.32 -6.42
N ALA A 83 11.22 -12.13 -7.01
CA ALA A 83 11.34 -10.89 -6.25
C ALA A 83 10.14 -10.69 -5.33
N GLU A 84 10.39 -10.31 -4.08
CA GLU A 84 9.32 -10.04 -3.13
C GLU A 84 8.76 -8.63 -3.31
N VAL A 85 7.45 -8.47 -3.14
CA VAL A 85 6.80 -7.17 -3.25
C VAL A 85 6.34 -6.68 -1.88
N TRP A 86 6.62 -5.41 -1.61
CA TRP A 86 6.30 -4.76 -0.35
C TRP A 86 5.52 -3.47 -0.62
N LEU A 87 4.47 -3.23 0.16
CA LEU A 87 3.79 -1.95 0.25
C LEU A 87 4.36 -1.17 1.43
N ILE A 88 4.76 0.09 1.23
CA ILE A 88 5.20 0.97 2.32
C ILE A 88 4.37 2.24 2.31
N ASN A 89 3.68 2.48 3.43
CA ASN A 89 3.00 3.75 3.67
C ASN A 89 4.03 4.80 4.09
N THR A 90 4.02 5.93 3.38
CA THR A 90 4.86 7.12 3.58
C THR A 90 4.00 8.37 3.90
N GLY A 91 2.71 8.13 4.11
CA GLY A 91 1.69 9.09 4.52
C GLY A 91 1.57 9.15 6.04
N TRP A 92 0.35 9.00 6.54
CA TRP A 92 -0.05 9.26 7.91
C TRP A 92 -0.32 7.97 8.69
N VAL A 93 -0.29 8.09 10.02
CA VAL A 93 -0.64 7.08 11.02
C VAL A 93 -1.31 7.74 12.23
N GLY A 94 -2.05 6.96 13.02
CA GLY A 94 -2.72 7.45 14.25
C GLY A 94 -3.92 8.38 14.01
N GLY A 95 -4.32 8.55 12.75
CA GLY A 95 -5.44 9.40 12.33
C GLY A 95 -5.23 9.85 10.89
N GLY A 96 -6.31 10.32 10.26
CA GLY A 96 -6.22 11.03 8.98
C GLY A 96 -5.51 12.39 9.11
N TYR A 97 -5.23 13.03 7.98
CA TYR A 97 -4.63 14.36 7.91
C TYR A 97 -5.34 15.35 8.85
N GLY A 98 -4.57 16.05 9.68
CA GLY A 98 -5.08 16.99 10.68
C GLY A 98 -5.32 16.38 12.07
N ILE A 99 -5.41 15.05 12.18
CA ILE A 99 -5.52 14.31 13.45
C ILE A 99 -4.25 13.50 13.70
N GLY A 100 -3.90 12.65 12.73
CA GLY A 100 -2.70 11.83 12.79
C GLY A 100 -1.45 12.60 12.40
N GLU A 101 -0.32 11.90 12.46
CA GLU A 101 0.98 12.44 12.07
C GLU A 101 1.53 11.71 10.85
N ARG A 102 2.33 12.43 10.06
CA ARG A 102 3.04 11.82 8.94
C ARG A 102 4.15 10.91 9.46
N ILE A 103 4.25 9.70 8.93
CA ILE A 103 5.30 8.74 9.29
C ILE A 103 6.66 9.43 9.10
N ALA A 104 7.43 9.52 10.19
CA ALA A 104 8.71 10.18 10.15
C ALA A 104 9.65 9.47 9.16
N ILE A 105 10.33 10.22 8.30
CA ILE A 105 11.21 9.68 7.26
C ILE A 105 12.29 8.72 7.81
N LYS A 106 12.70 8.93 9.07
CA LYS A 106 13.61 8.02 9.78
C LYS A 106 13.03 6.62 9.94
N GLU A 107 11.73 6.49 10.21
CA GLU A 107 11.05 5.20 10.37
C GLU A 107 10.87 4.53 9.01
N THR A 108 10.42 5.27 7.98
CA THR A 108 10.36 4.75 6.60
C THR A 108 11.71 4.22 6.13
N ARG A 109 12.81 4.94 6.39
CA ARG A 109 14.17 4.49 6.04
C ARG A 109 14.57 3.21 6.77
N LYS A 110 14.15 3.02 8.03
CA LYS A 110 14.39 1.77 8.75
C LYS A 110 13.61 0.63 8.13
N MET A 111 12.32 0.83 7.81
CA MET A 111 11.49 -0.19 7.13
C MET A 111 12.06 -0.58 5.76
N VAL A 112 12.47 0.39 4.94
CA VAL A 112 13.11 0.11 3.64
C VAL A 112 14.40 -0.69 3.84
N ARG A 113 15.26 -0.31 4.79
CA ARG A 113 16.47 -1.10 5.09
C ARG A 113 16.13 -2.50 5.60
N ALA A 114 15.06 -2.62 6.38
CA ALA A 114 14.65 -3.90 6.93
C ALA A 114 14.22 -4.88 5.84
N VAL A 115 13.49 -4.38 4.83
CA VAL A 115 13.15 -5.11 3.59
C VAL A 115 14.42 -5.48 2.82
N LEU A 116 15.26 -4.49 2.48
CA LEU A 116 16.43 -4.72 1.61
C LEU A 116 17.49 -5.64 2.22
N ASN A 117 17.57 -5.72 3.54
CA ASN A 117 18.52 -6.57 4.25
C ASN A 117 17.94 -7.94 4.63
N GLY A 118 16.70 -8.26 4.24
CA GLY A 118 16.03 -9.52 4.61
C GLY A 118 15.76 -9.66 6.11
N THR A 119 15.74 -8.56 6.86
CA THR A 119 15.53 -8.63 8.34
C THR A 119 14.07 -8.88 8.71
N LEU A 120 13.16 -8.75 7.75
CA LEU A 120 11.76 -9.15 7.91
C LEU A 120 11.53 -10.62 7.54
N ASP A 121 12.57 -11.31 7.05
CA ASP A 121 12.50 -12.72 6.69
C ASP A 121 12.30 -13.56 7.98
N GLY A 122 11.19 -14.28 8.05
CA GLY A 122 10.85 -15.09 9.22
C GLY A 122 10.27 -14.31 10.40
N VAL A 123 10.06 -13.00 10.29
CA VAL A 123 9.26 -12.25 11.27
C VAL A 123 7.81 -12.73 11.20
N GLU A 124 7.18 -12.88 12.37
CA GLU A 124 5.76 -13.22 12.45
C GLU A 124 4.92 -12.13 11.77
N MET A 125 4.05 -12.56 10.86
CA MET A 125 3.15 -11.68 10.10
C MET A 125 1.74 -11.81 10.64
N ARG A 126 1.09 -10.67 10.90
CA ARG A 126 -0.35 -10.60 11.13
C ARG A 126 -1.04 -10.43 9.78
N HIS A 127 -2.06 -11.25 9.55
CA HIS A 127 -2.92 -11.09 8.39
C HIS A 127 -3.91 -9.93 8.60
N ASP A 128 -3.98 -9.03 7.63
CA ASP A 128 -4.92 -7.92 7.64
C ASP A 128 -6.34 -8.39 7.26
N PRO A 129 -7.38 -8.08 8.05
CA PRO A 129 -8.71 -8.64 7.84
C PRO A 129 -9.48 -8.00 6.68
N VAL A 130 -9.03 -6.87 6.12
CA VAL A 130 -9.75 -6.15 5.07
C VAL A 130 -9.06 -6.33 3.72
N PHE A 131 -7.77 -6.04 3.64
CA PHE A 131 -6.98 -6.12 2.40
C PHE A 131 -6.19 -7.44 2.29
N GLY A 132 -6.19 -8.28 3.32
CA GLY A 132 -5.47 -9.56 3.31
C GLY A 132 -3.93 -9.43 3.30
N PHE A 133 -3.39 -8.27 3.64
CA PHE A 133 -1.95 -8.04 3.71
C PHE A 133 -1.26 -8.87 4.78
N ASP A 134 -0.01 -9.27 4.53
CA ASP A 134 0.88 -9.77 5.57
C ASP A 134 1.64 -8.59 6.20
N VAL A 135 1.26 -8.20 7.42
CA VAL A 135 1.89 -7.08 8.14
C VAL A 135 2.85 -7.63 9.19
N PRO A 136 4.14 -7.27 9.20
CA PRO A 136 5.07 -7.76 10.20
C PRO A 136 4.69 -7.23 11.59
N THR A 137 4.70 -8.13 12.57
CA THR A 137 4.42 -7.80 13.99
C THR A 137 5.53 -6.98 14.64
N SER A 138 6.74 -7.01 14.07
CA SER A 138 7.90 -6.24 14.52
C SER A 138 8.81 -5.86 13.35
N CYS A 139 9.58 -4.79 13.52
CA CYS A 139 10.57 -4.35 12.51
C CYS A 139 11.76 -3.73 13.27
N PRO A 140 12.98 -4.25 13.10
CA PRO A 140 14.13 -3.81 13.89
C PRO A 140 14.35 -2.28 13.85
N GLY A 141 14.34 -1.67 15.04
CA GLY A 141 14.55 -0.23 15.22
C GLY A 141 13.33 0.65 14.95
N VAL A 142 12.21 0.08 14.50
CA VAL A 142 10.91 0.76 14.36
C VAL A 142 10.06 0.45 15.59
N ASP A 143 9.32 1.44 16.10
CA ASP A 143 8.38 1.21 17.18
C ASP A 143 7.27 0.24 16.73
N SER A 144 7.05 -0.84 17.48
CA SER A 144 6.00 -1.82 17.17
C SER A 144 4.61 -1.22 17.17
N HIS A 145 4.37 -0.15 17.94
CA HIS A 145 3.08 0.56 17.92
C HIS A 145 2.77 1.15 16.55
N LEU A 146 3.81 1.58 15.81
CA LEU A 146 3.67 2.09 14.44
C LEU A 146 3.09 1.03 13.50
N LEU A 147 3.51 -0.23 13.66
CA LEU A 147 3.15 -1.36 12.79
C LEU A 147 1.68 -1.79 12.92
N ASN A 148 0.96 -1.22 13.90
CA ASN A 148 -0.47 -1.45 14.09
C ASN A 148 -1.24 -0.11 14.09
N PRO A 149 -1.53 0.45 12.89
CA PRO A 149 -2.22 1.73 12.76
C PRO A 149 -3.50 1.84 13.58
N ARG A 150 -4.30 0.76 13.64
CA ARG A 150 -5.54 0.72 14.42
C ARG A 150 -5.35 1.04 15.90
N GLU A 151 -4.25 0.56 16.49
CA GLU A 151 -3.94 0.81 17.90
C GLU A 151 -3.35 2.20 18.15
N MET A 152 -2.95 2.90 17.09
CA MET A 152 -2.55 4.31 17.17
C MET A 152 -3.74 5.27 17.15
N TRP A 153 -4.89 4.84 16.62
CA TRP A 153 -6.08 5.69 16.57
C TRP A 153 -6.72 5.81 17.96
N PRO A 154 -7.07 7.04 18.39
CA PRO A 154 -7.81 7.25 19.63
C PRO A 154 -9.16 6.54 19.63
N ASP A 155 -9.85 6.58 18.48
CA ASP A 155 -11.11 5.88 18.24
C ASP A 155 -10.91 4.75 17.21
N LYS A 156 -10.98 3.52 17.70
CA LYS A 156 -10.79 2.31 16.89
C LYS A 156 -11.96 2.07 15.94
N ALA A 157 -13.18 2.50 16.29
CA ALA A 157 -14.33 2.37 15.42
C ALA A 157 -14.24 3.36 14.25
N ALA A 158 -13.75 4.57 14.51
CA ALA A 158 -13.46 5.54 13.45
C ALA A 158 -12.36 5.05 12.50
N TYR A 159 -11.33 4.37 13.01
CA TYR A 159 -10.34 3.69 12.17
C TYR A 159 -11.02 2.65 11.26
N ASP A 160 -11.84 1.76 11.85
CA ASP A 160 -12.48 0.67 11.13
C ASP A 160 -13.39 1.22 10.00
N GLU A 161 -14.15 2.28 10.28
CA GLU A 161 -14.99 2.96 9.28
C GLU A 161 -14.18 3.54 8.12
N VAL A 162 -13.10 4.27 8.42
CA VAL A 162 -12.24 4.87 7.38
C VAL A 162 -11.53 3.79 6.58
N TYR A 163 -11.12 2.70 7.22
CA TYR A 163 -10.43 1.60 6.55
C TYR A 163 -11.35 0.84 5.59
N THR A 164 -12.58 0.55 6.01
CA THR A 164 -13.61 -0.04 5.12
C THR A 164 -14.02 0.92 4.00
N ASN A 165 -14.15 2.22 4.28
CA ASN A 165 -14.45 3.21 3.23
C ASN A 165 -13.33 3.28 2.17
N LEU A 166 -12.07 3.19 2.61
CA LEU A 166 -10.94 3.12 1.69
C LEU A 166 -10.99 1.84 0.86
N ALA A 167 -11.30 0.69 1.46
CA ALA A 167 -11.51 -0.57 0.74
C ALA A 167 -12.58 -0.43 -0.36
N ASP A 168 -13.75 0.14 -0.05
CA ASP A 168 -14.81 0.39 -1.04
C ASP A 168 -14.32 1.24 -2.23
N LYS A 169 -13.47 2.25 -1.96
CA LYS A 169 -12.86 3.07 -3.02
C LYS A 169 -11.92 2.25 -3.90
N PHE A 170 -11.14 1.35 -3.31
CA PHE A 170 -10.28 0.42 -4.05
C PHE A 170 -11.13 -0.49 -4.95
N SER A 171 -12.13 -1.18 -4.40
CA SER A 171 -12.95 -2.13 -5.16
C SER A 171 -13.70 -1.41 -6.29
N LYS A 172 -14.24 -0.21 -6.03
CA LYS A 172 -14.87 0.63 -7.06
C LYS A 172 -13.91 1.08 -8.15
N ASN A 173 -12.69 1.49 -7.79
CA ASN A 173 -11.67 1.85 -8.77
C ASN A 173 -11.27 0.63 -9.62
N PHE A 174 -11.23 -0.57 -9.02
CA PHE A 174 -10.75 -1.77 -9.69
C PHE A 174 -11.75 -2.41 -10.66
N GLU A 175 -13.04 -2.04 -10.61
CA GLU A 175 -14.07 -2.51 -11.56
C GLU A 175 -13.63 -2.37 -13.04
N GLN A 176 -12.86 -1.32 -13.36
CA GLN A 176 -12.35 -1.09 -14.72
C GLN A 176 -11.34 -2.16 -15.19
N PHE A 177 -10.67 -2.84 -14.27
CA PHE A 177 -9.63 -3.84 -14.57
C PHE A 177 -10.13 -5.28 -14.47
N ARG A 178 -11.24 -5.55 -13.76
CA ARG A 178 -11.81 -6.90 -13.62
C ARG A 178 -11.91 -7.70 -14.92
N PRO A 179 -12.39 -7.15 -16.06
CA PRO A 179 -12.49 -7.92 -17.30
C PRO A 179 -11.14 -8.14 -18.00
N LEU A 180 -10.07 -7.51 -17.52
CA LEU A 180 -8.75 -7.48 -18.15
C LEU A 180 -7.67 -8.24 -17.37
N VAL A 181 -7.98 -8.74 -16.16
CA VAL A 181 -7.03 -9.43 -15.29
C VAL A 181 -7.55 -10.81 -14.89
N THR A 182 -6.68 -11.63 -14.30
CA THR A 182 -7.06 -12.96 -13.82
C THR A 182 -7.97 -12.88 -12.59
N GLN A 183 -8.69 -13.97 -12.31
CA GLN A 183 -9.51 -14.09 -11.10
C GLN A 183 -8.68 -13.91 -9.83
N ALA A 184 -7.47 -14.48 -9.79
CA ALA A 184 -6.57 -14.35 -8.65
C ALA A 184 -6.22 -12.88 -8.34
N VAL A 185 -5.99 -12.04 -9.36
CA VAL A 185 -5.74 -10.60 -9.15
C VAL A 185 -7.03 -9.89 -8.72
N THR A 186 -8.17 -10.27 -9.29
CA THR A 186 -9.49 -9.69 -8.93
C THR A 186 -9.87 -9.95 -7.47
N GLU A 187 -9.55 -11.13 -6.96
CA GLU A 187 -9.84 -11.56 -5.58
C GLU A 187 -8.75 -11.15 -4.57
N ALA A 188 -7.65 -10.54 -5.04
CA ALA A 188 -6.55 -10.09 -4.18
C ALA A 188 -6.75 -8.68 -3.60
N GLY A 189 -7.80 -7.97 -4.03
CA GLY A 189 -8.23 -6.71 -3.44
C GLY A 189 -9.06 -6.91 -2.17
N PRO A 190 -9.39 -5.81 -1.47
CA PRO A 190 -10.36 -5.83 -0.39
C PRO A 190 -11.81 -6.00 -0.89
#